data_AF-A0AA38SGM9-F1
#
_entry.id   AF-A0AA38SGM9-F1
#
_cell.length_a   1.000
_cell.length_b   1.000
_cell.length_c   1.000
_cell.angle_alpha   90.00
_cell.angle_beta   90.00
_cell.angle_gamma   90.00
#
_symmetry.space_group_name_H-M   'P 1'
#
loop_
_entity.id
_entity.type
_entity.pdbx_description
1 polymer ?
#
loop_
_entity_poly.entity_id
_entity_poly.type
_entity_poly.pdbx_seq_one_letter_code
_entity_poly.pdbx_strand_id
1 'polypeptide(L)'
;MEDKYTCTYLGQAKYTSNLLSRSGITDKKVASTPLEHNLHLALNAGPPLRDPTLYRHLVGSLVYLTVTRPDIAYAVHTVSQFMSAPCSDHYATVLRILRYLKSTMFHGLFFSSTSSLILRGFSDADWDSDITDRRSTTGYCFFLGDSLISWRNKKQSLTSRSSTEAEYRALAFKKKRNKF
;
A
#
# COMPACT_ATOMS: atom_id res chain seq x y z
N MET A 1 30.34 -22.41 -21.25
CA MET A 1 30.15 -22.09 -19.82
C MET A 1 30.19 -20.59 -19.70
N GLU A 2 29.05 -19.92 -19.51
CA GLU A 2 28.92 -18.73 -18.63
C GLU A 2 27.44 -18.28 -18.58
N ASP A 3 26.61 -18.98 -17.80
CA ASP A 3 25.27 -18.48 -17.49
C ASP A 3 25.42 -17.38 -16.44
N LYS A 4 25.58 -16.13 -16.90
CA LYS A 4 25.58 -14.94 -16.04
C LYS A 4 24.18 -14.80 -15.42
N TYR A 5 24.03 -15.24 -14.18
CA TYR A 5 22.85 -15.01 -13.35
C TYR A 5 22.47 -13.52 -13.37
N THR A 6 21.47 -13.18 -14.17
CA THR A 6 21.00 -11.81 -14.35
C THR A 6 19.93 -11.56 -13.30
N CYS A 7 20.12 -10.59 -12.41
CA CYS A 7 19.07 -10.14 -11.50
C CYS A 7 18.18 -9.13 -12.22
N THR A 8 16.88 -9.15 -11.92
CA THR A 8 15.90 -8.25 -12.56
C THR A 8 15.37 -7.27 -11.54
N TYR A 9 15.46 -5.98 -11.84
CA TYR A 9 14.94 -4.91 -11.00
C TYR A 9 13.76 -4.21 -11.69
N LEU A 10 12.62 -4.14 -11.00
CA LEU A 10 11.41 -3.49 -11.50
C LEU A 10 11.06 -2.29 -10.63
N GLY A 11 11.21 -1.09 -11.19
CA GLY A 11 10.93 0.16 -10.50
C GLY A 11 10.18 1.17 -11.37
N GLN A 12 9.60 2.18 -10.71
CA GLN A 12 8.78 3.23 -11.35
C GLN A 12 9.31 4.63 -11.02
N ALA A 13 10.63 4.83 -11.01
CA ALA A 13 11.27 6.10 -10.62
C ALA A 13 10.80 7.30 -11.47
N LYS A 14 10.73 7.14 -12.80
CA LYS A 14 10.24 8.19 -13.72
C LYS A 14 8.78 8.56 -13.43
N TYR A 15 7.93 7.56 -13.20
CA TYR A 15 6.53 7.78 -12.84
C TYR A 15 6.41 8.50 -11.49
N THR A 16 7.18 8.08 -10.49
CA THR A 16 7.25 8.72 -9.17
C THR A 16 7.67 10.17 -9.28
N SER A 17 8.70 10.49 -10.07
CA SER A 17 9.14 11.87 -10.32
C SER A 17 8.04 12.73 -10.95
N ASN A 18 7.33 12.20 -11.94
CA ASN A 18 6.21 12.89 -12.58
C ASN A 18 5.02 13.09 -11.64
N LEU A 19 4.76 12.13 -10.75
CA LEU A 19 3.72 12.25 -9.74
C LEU A 19 4.07 13.35 -8.73
N LEU A 20 5.32 13.41 -8.29
CA LEU A 20 5.80 14.45 -7.37
C LEU A 20 5.69 15.85 -7.99
N SER A 21 6.06 16.02 -9.26
CA SER A 21 5.94 17.33 -9.94
C SER A 21 4.48 17.78 -10.07
N ARG A 22 3.56 16.86 -10.37
CA ARG A 22 2.11 17.15 -10.45
C ARG A 22 1.48 17.47 -9.11
N SER A 23 2.01 16.94 -8.01
CA SER A 23 1.47 17.17 -6.66
C SER A 23 1.65 18.61 -6.16
N GLY A 24 2.51 19.41 -6.79
CA GLY A 24 2.82 20.78 -6.36
C GLY A 24 3.68 20.86 -5.09
N ILE A 25 4.14 19.74 -4.54
CA ILE A 25 5.01 19.71 -3.35
C ILE A 25 6.41 20.21 -3.72
N THR A 26 6.66 21.49 -3.45
CA THR A 26 7.97 22.15 -3.61
C THR A 26 8.82 22.11 -2.34
N ASP A 27 8.24 21.72 -1.20
CA ASP A 27 8.92 21.66 0.09
C ASP A 27 10.07 20.62 0.07
N LYS A 28 11.18 20.93 0.77
CA LYS A 28 12.31 20.01 0.99
C LYS A 28 12.02 18.95 2.06
N LYS A 29 10.86 19.01 2.75
CA LYS A 29 10.43 17.99 3.72
C LYS A 29 10.38 16.59 3.09
N VAL A 30 10.96 15.65 3.82
CA VAL A 30 10.93 14.20 3.55
C VAL A 30 10.33 13.48 4.75
N ALA A 31 9.79 12.29 4.53
CA ALA A 31 9.27 11.42 5.59
C ALA A 31 9.98 10.07 5.52
N SER A 32 10.34 9.51 6.67
CA SER A 32 10.97 8.18 6.76
C SER A 32 9.97 7.03 6.67
N THR A 33 8.69 7.29 6.99
CA THR A 33 7.61 6.31 6.94
C THR A 33 6.43 6.83 6.10
N PRO A 34 5.73 5.95 5.35
CA PRO A 34 4.59 6.35 4.53
C PRO A 34 3.37 6.77 5.36
N LEU A 35 3.24 6.26 6.59
CA LEU A 35 2.17 6.58 7.53
C LEU A 35 2.76 6.92 8.90
N GLU A 36 2.04 7.71 9.70
CA GLU A 36 2.38 7.92 11.11
C GLU A 36 1.95 6.72 11.96
N HIS A 37 2.75 6.40 12.98
CA HIS A 37 2.39 5.36 13.94
C HIS A 37 1.16 5.82 14.73
N ASN A 38 0.15 4.96 14.87
CA ASN A 38 -1.13 5.24 15.53
C ASN A 38 -2.03 6.29 14.83
N LEU A 39 -1.86 6.52 13.52
CA LEU A 39 -2.73 7.43 12.78
C LEU A 39 -4.12 6.81 12.60
N HIS A 40 -5.07 7.22 13.46
CA HIS A 40 -6.49 6.91 13.29
C HIS A 40 -7.15 8.00 12.44
N LEU A 41 -7.30 7.74 11.14
CA LEU A 41 -8.06 8.61 10.25
C LEU A 41 -9.55 8.44 10.51
N ALA A 42 -10.14 9.37 11.26
CA ALA A 42 -11.58 9.40 11.51
C ALA A 42 -12.33 10.03 10.32
N LEU A 43 -13.59 9.59 10.09
CA LEU A 43 -14.46 10.16 9.05
C LEU A 43 -14.62 11.69 9.13
N ASN A 44 -14.47 12.27 10.33
CA ASN A 44 -14.62 13.71 10.61
C ASN A 44 -13.32 14.35 11.09
N ALA A 45 -12.15 13.88 10.61
CA ALA A 45 -10.86 14.35 11.10
C ALA A 45 -10.57 15.84 10.82
N GLY A 46 -11.27 16.50 9.90
CA GLY A 46 -11.10 17.93 9.66
C GLY A 46 -12.11 18.51 8.67
N PRO A 47 -11.96 19.79 8.28
CA PRO A 47 -12.83 20.41 7.29
C PRO A 47 -12.75 19.67 5.94
N PRO A 48 -13.89 19.49 5.24
CA PRO A 48 -13.94 18.85 3.94
C PRO A 48 -13.16 19.67 2.92
N LEU A 49 -12.53 18.99 1.96
CA LEU A 49 -11.86 19.68 0.85
C LEU A 49 -12.89 20.40 -0.02
N ARG A 50 -12.63 21.68 -0.33
CA ARG A 50 -13.44 22.46 -1.27
C ARG A 50 -13.42 21.87 -2.68
N ASP A 51 -12.28 21.34 -3.10
CA ASP A 51 -12.10 20.62 -4.36
C ASP A 51 -11.40 19.26 -4.12
N PRO A 52 -12.12 18.13 -4.22
CA PRO A 52 -11.54 16.80 -4.04
C PRO A 52 -10.82 16.27 -5.29
N THR A 53 -10.81 17.00 -6.42
CA THR A 53 -10.30 16.50 -7.70
C THR A 53 -8.83 16.13 -7.63
N LEU A 54 -8.02 17.02 -7.07
CA LEU A 54 -6.57 16.79 -6.92
C LEU A 54 -6.27 15.64 -5.95
N TYR A 55 -7.03 15.53 -4.86
CA TYR A 55 -6.96 14.38 -3.95
C TYR A 55 -7.19 13.06 -4.69
N ARG A 56 -8.30 12.97 -5.45
CA ARG A 56 -8.66 11.75 -6.20
C ARG A 56 -7.63 11.40 -7.26
N HIS A 57 -7.08 12.39 -7.95
CA HIS A 57 -6.03 12.19 -8.96
C HIS A 57 -4.74 11.63 -8.34
N LEU A 58 -4.30 12.19 -7.21
CA LEU A 58 -3.11 11.73 -6.50
C LEU A 58 -3.30 10.33 -5.94
N VAL A 59 -4.43 10.05 -5.28
CA VAL A 59 -4.72 8.72 -4.74
C VAL A 59 -4.80 7.68 -5.85
N GLY A 60 -5.45 7.98 -6.98
CA GLY A 60 -5.48 7.07 -8.13
C GLY A 60 -4.08 6.76 -8.68
N SER A 61 -3.21 7.77 -8.74
CA SER A 61 -1.81 7.59 -9.15
C SER A 61 -1.01 6.76 -8.15
N LEU A 62 -1.24 6.97 -6.86
CA LEU A 62 -0.63 6.17 -5.79
C LEU A 62 -1.09 4.71 -5.83
N VAL A 63 -2.37 4.45 -6.12
CA VAL A 63 -2.89 3.08 -6.29
C VAL A 63 -2.13 2.36 -7.40
N TYR A 64 -1.86 3.03 -8.52
CA TYR A 64 -1.04 2.44 -9.59
C TYR A 64 0.40 2.15 -9.14
N LEU A 65 1.00 3.07 -8.37
CA LEU A 65 2.37 2.90 -7.87
C LEU A 65 2.52 1.68 -6.93
N THR A 66 1.44 1.27 -6.23
CA THR A 66 1.47 0.09 -5.35
C THR A 66 1.82 -1.22 -6.08
N VAL A 67 1.75 -1.25 -7.42
CA VAL A 67 2.15 -2.39 -8.27
C VAL A 67 3.65 -2.65 -8.24
N THR A 68 4.49 -1.65 -7.95
CA THR A 68 5.93 -1.86 -7.74
C THR A 68 6.40 -1.46 -6.34
N ARG A 69 5.50 -0.86 -5.55
CA ARG A 69 5.76 -0.33 -4.21
C ARG A 69 4.81 -0.95 -3.18
N PRO A 70 5.03 -2.22 -2.79
CA PRO A 70 4.22 -2.88 -1.75
C PRO A 70 4.32 -2.17 -0.39
N ASP A 71 5.44 -1.50 -0.12
CA ASP A 71 5.73 -0.78 1.13
C ASP A 71 4.76 0.38 1.41
N ILE A 72 4.16 0.98 0.37
CA ILE A 72 3.13 2.03 0.53
C ILE A 72 1.70 1.49 0.46
N ALA A 73 1.51 0.21 0.14
CA ALA A 73 0.20 -0.35 -0.17
C ALA A 73 -0.80 -0.19 0.98
N TYR A 74 -0.33 -0.30 2.22
CA TYR A 74 -1.16 -0.06 3.40
C TYR A 74 -1.65 1.39 3.48
N ALA A 75 -0.73 2.35 3.47
CA ALA A 75 -1.05 3.77 3.56
C ALA A 75 -1.98 4.23 2.42
N VAL A 76 -1.72 3.77 1.19
CA VAL A 76 -2.55 4.07 0.02
C VAL A 76 -3.94 3.46 0.15
N HIS A 77 -4.04 2.23 0.68
CA HIS A 77 -5.33 1.61 0.93
C HIS A 77 -6.16 2.44 1.91
N THR A 78 -5.57 2.92 3.00
CA THR A 78 -6.27 3.74 4.01
C THR A 78 -6.82 5.04 3.40
N VAL A 79 -6.00 5.81 2.69
CA VAL A 79 -6.47 7.07 2.08
C VAL A 79 -7.49 6.85 0.95
N SER A 80 -7.43 5.69 0.26
CA SER A 80 -8.40 5.36 -0.79
C SER A 80 -9.84 5.18 -0.29
N GLN A 81 -10.03 4.96 1.01
CA GLN A 81 -11.36 4.82 1.60
C GLN A 81 -12.13 6.15 1.62
N PHE A 82 -11.44 7.28 1.58
CA PHE A 82 -12.02 8.62 1.70
C PHE A 82 -12.16 9.35 0.35
N MET A 83 -12.26 8.62 -0.76
CA MET A 83 -12.37 9.19 -2.11
C MET A 83 -13.68 9.94 -2.37
N SER A 84 -14.76 9.57 -1.68
CA SER A 84 -16.07 10.22 -1.83
C SER A 84 -16.07 11.63 -1.23
N ALA A 85 -15.64 11.75 0.02
CA ALA A 85 -15.60 12.99 0.80
C ALA A 85 -14.26 13.12 1.56
N PRO A 86 -13.17 13.57 0.89
CA PRO A 86 -11.89 13.76 1.55
C PRO A 86 -11.88 15.01 2.44
N CYS A 87 -11.14 14.94 3.54
CA CYS A 87 -10.92 16.02 4.50
C CYS A 87 -9.43 16.45 4.50
N SER A 88 -9.15 17.62 5.06
CA SER A 88 -7.79 18.20 5.09
C SER A 88 -6.75 17.24 5.67
N ASP A 89 -7.09 16.49 6.72
CA ASP A 89 -6.23 15.48 7.33
C ASP A 89 -5.95 14.28 6.41
N HIS A 90 -6.95 13.84 5.64
CA HIS A 90 -6.76 12.80 4.62
C HIS A 90 -5.76 13.29 3.57
N TYR A 91 -5.88 14.56 3.17
CA TYR A 91 -4.96 15.17 2.21
C TYR A 91 -3.54 15.33 2.79
N ALA A 92 -3.40 15.74 4.05
CA ALA A 92 -2.11 15.78 4.74
C ALA A 92 -1.41 14.40 4.75
N THR A 93 -2.18 13.34 4.93
CA THR A 93 -1.67 11.96 4.84
C THR A 93 -1.18 11.61 3.44
N VAL A 94 -1.92 11.97 2.39
CA VAL A 94 -1.46 11.81 0.99
C VAL A 94 -0.15 12.56 0.74
N LEU A 95 -0.04 13.80 1.25
CA LEU A 95 1.20 14.58 1.14
C LEU A 95 2.37 13.90 1.89
N ARG A 96 2.13 13.27 3.04
CA ARG A 96 3.14 12.48 3.74
C ARG A 96 3.63 11.30 2.90
N ILE A 97 2.73 10.54 2.29
CA ILE A 97 3.10 9.43 1.38
C ILE A 97 3.98 9.94 0.24
N LEU A 98 3.63 11.09 -0.35
CA LEU A 98 4.44 11.71 -1.40
C LEU A 98 5.82 12.16 -0.90
N ARG A 99 5.93 12.70 0.32
CA ARG A 99 7.22 13.05 0.94
C ARG A 99 8.08 11.82 1.22
N TYR A 100 7.47 10.68 1.57
CA TYR A 100 8.18 9.42 1.71
C TYR A 100 8.71 8.93 0.35
N LEU A 101 7.88 8.98 -0.70
CA LEU A 101 8.27 8.62 -2.07
C LEU A 101 9.40 9.48 -2.62
N LYS A 102 9.46 10.76 -2.23
CA LYS A 102 10.58 11.66 -2.56
C LYS A 102 11.92 11.12 -2.06
N SER A 103 11.97 10.56 -0.86
CA SER A 103 13.19 9.97 -0.28
C SER A 103 13.48 8.55 -0.80
N THR A 104 12.46 7.85 -1.30
CA THR A 104 12.54 6.44 -1.71
C THR A 104 12.27 6.24 -3.21
N MET A 105 12.61 7.23 -4.04
CA MET A 105 12.23 7.25 -5.47
C MET A 105 12.74 6.04 -6.25
N PHE A 106 13.89 5.50 -5.87
CA PHE A 106 14.53 4.36 -6.51
C PHE A 106 14.18 3.01 -5.89
N HIS A 107 13.17 2.93 -5.00
CA HIS A 107 12.69 1.66 -4.47
C HIS A 107 11.72 0.99 -5.47
N GLY A 108 11.63 -0.34 -5.37
CA GLY A 108 10.97 -1.20 -6.34
C GLY A 108 11.15 -2.67 -5.98
N LEU A 109 10.80 -3.55 -6.90
CA LEU A 109 10.89 -5.00 -6.70
C LEU A 109 12.20 -5.52 -7.26
N PHE A 110 12.88 -6.34 -6.46
CA PHE A 110 14.10 -7.02 -6.85
C PHE A 110 13.83 -8.51 -6.97
N PHE A 111 14.17 -9.08 -8.12
CA PHE A 111 14.06 -10.50 -8.42
C PHE A 111 15.46 -11.07 -8.61
N SER A 112 15.90 -11.88 -7.65
CA SER A 112 17.18 -12.55 -7.73
C SER A 112 17.08 -13.82 -8.59
N SER A 113 17.99 -14.00 -9.54
CA SER A 113 18.12 -15.24 -10.31
C SER A 113 18.80 -16.38 -9.52
N THR A 114 19.38 -16.06 -8.37
CA THR A 114 20.03 -17.05 -7.48
C THR A 114 19.19 -17.38 -6.25
N SER A 115 18.01 -16.79 -6.09
CA SER A 115 17.17 -17.09 -4.92
C SER A 115 16.61 -18.51 -4.97
N SER A 116 16.52 -19.16 -3.79
CA SER A 116 15.90 -20.48 -3.66
C SER A 116 14.47 -20.48 -4.21
N LEU A 117 14.00 -21.57 -4.81
CA LEU A 117 12.61 -21.69 -5.30
C LEU A 117 11.59 -22.05 -4.20
N ILE A 118 11.85 -21.65 -2.96
CA ILE A 118 10.97 -21.92 -1.82
C ILE A 118 9.88 -20.86 -1.75
N LEU A 119 8.62 -21.28 -1.84
CA LEU A 119 7.46 -20.40 -1.69
C LEU A 119 7.20 -20.12 -0.21
N ARG A 120 7.31 -18.85 0.20
CA ARG A 120 6.97 -18.34 1.54
C ARG A 120 5.77 -17.41 1.44
N GLY A 121 4.85 -17.48 2.39
CA GLY A 121 3.66 -16.64 2.39
C GLY A 121 3.32 -16.14 3.78
N PHE A 122 3.17 -14.84 3.93
CA PHE A 122 2.76 -14.18 5.15
C PHE A 122 1.35 -13.61 4.97
N SER A 123 0.57 -13.66 6.03
CA SER A 123 -0.77 -13.07 6.09
C SER A 123 -0.87 -12.35 7.41
N ASP A 124 -1.47 -11.18 7.38
CA ASP A 124 -1.71 -10.37 8.55
C ASP A 124 -3.14 -9.83 8.51
N ALA A 125 -3.77 -9.74 9.67
CA ALA A 125 -5.15 -9.31 9.79
C ALA A 125 -5.32 -8.42 11.02
N ASP A 126 -5.43 -7.12 10.79
CA ASP A 126 -5.72 -6.17 11.85
C ASP A 126 -7.22 -6.17 12.15
N TRP A 127 -7.59 -6.58 13.36
CA TRP A 127 -8.89 -6.34 13.95
C TRP A 127 -8.72 -5.16 14.93
N ASP A 128 -9.50 -4.09 14.74
CA ASP A 128 -9.59 -2.87 15.59
C ASP A 128 -8.91 -1.57 15.11
N SER A 129 -8.30 -1.52 13.92
CA SER A 129 -7.72 -0.27 13.39
C SER A 129 -8.73 0.76 12.86
N ASP A 130 -10.01 0.37 12.70
CA ASP A 130 -11.06 1.23 12.15
C ASP A 130 -12.24 1.37 13.15
N ILE A 131 -12.21 2.46 13.91
CA ILE A 131 -13.22 2.83 14.92
C ILE A 131 -14.61 3.02 14.28
N THR A 132 -14.65 3.36 12.99
CA THR A 132 -15.88 3.73 12.29
C THR A 132 -16.69 2.52 11.81
N ASP A 133 -16.05 1.49 11.27
CA ASP A 133 -16.75 0.31 10.72
C ASP A 133 -16.46 -1.02 11.46
N ARG A 134 -15.46 -1.07 12.37
CA ARG A 134 -14.94 -2.30 13.00
C ARG A 134 -14.59 -3.42 12.00
N ARG A 135 -14.30 -3.07 10.76
CA ARG A 135 -13.97 -4.02 9.69
C ARG A 135 -12.46 -4.25 9.68
N SER A 136 -12.07 -5.52 9.72
CA SER A 136 -10.67 -5.90 9.68
C SER A 136 -10.03 -5.59 8.33
N THR A 137 -8.74 -5.24 8.36
CA THR A 137 -7.92 -5.11 7.15
C THR A 137 -7.05 -6.34 7.03
N THR A 138 -7.11 -7.04 5.90
CA THR A 138 -6.30 -8.24 5.65
C THR A 138 -5.26 -7.96 4.60
N GLY A 139 -4.01 -8.15 4.97
CA GLY A 139 -2.84 -8.12 4.09
C GLY A 139 -2.31 -9.52 3.83
N TYR A 140 -1.76 -9.75 2.65
CA TYR A 140 -0.90 -10.91 2.40
C TYR A 140 0.27 -10.53 1.50
N CYS A 141 1.36 -11.28 1.63
CA CYS A 141 2.50 -11.23 0.71
C CYS A 141 3.10 -12.63 0.52
N PHE A 142 3.52 -12.92 -0.70
CA PHE A 142 4.12 -14.17 -1.13
C PHE A 142 5.49 -13.90 -1.74
N PHE A 143 6.47 -14.66 -1.28
CA PHE A 143 7.84 -14.61 -1.76
C PHE A 143 8.21 -15.95 -2.39
N LEU A 144 8.92 -15.90 -3.51
CA LEU A 144 9.63 -17.04 -4.07
C LEU A 144 11.12 -16.82 -3.80
N GLY A 145 11.67 -17.60 -2.87
CA GLY A 145 12.95 -17.26 -2.26
C GLY A 145 12.85 -15.89 -1.61
N ASP A 146 13.75 -14.98 -1.97
CA ASP A 146 13.78 -13.61 -1.45
C ASP A 146 12.98 -12.62 -2.31
N SER A 147 12.42 -13.08 -3.43
CA SER A 147 11.72 -12.23 -4.39
C SER A 147 10.24 -12.15 -4.07
N LEU A 148 9.69 -10.95 -3.84
CA LEU A 148 8.26 -10.75 -3.63
C LEU A 148 7.51 -10.91 -4.96
N ILE A 149 6.61 -11.89 -5.04
CA ILE A 149 5.89 -12.24 -6.28
C ILE A 149 4.40 -11.86 -6.27
N SER A 150 3.79 -11.72 -5.10
CA SER A 150 2.37 -11.38 -4.99
C SER A 150 2.07 -10.77 -3.63
N TRP A 151 1.32 -9.68 -3.60
CA TRP A 151 0.88 -9.04 -2.37
C TRP A 151 -0.49 -8.41 -2.57
N ARG A 152 -1.18 -8.16 -1.47
CA ARG A 152 -2.44 -7.42 -1.47
C ARG A 152 -2.72 -6.86 -0.09
N ASN A 153 -3.37 -5.71 -0.07
CA ASN A 153 -4.08 -5.22 1.10
C ASN A 153 -5.57 -5.06 0.78
N LYS A 154 -6.45 -5.50 1.67
CA LYS A 154 -7.90 -5.43 1.48
C LYS A 154 -8.65 -5.30 2.81
N LYS A 155 -9.45 -4.24 2.96
CA LYS A 155 -10.52 -4.14 3.96
C LYS A 155 -11.58 -5.22 3.71
N GLN A 156 -11.88 -6.01 4.74
CA GLN A 156 -12.90 -7.04 4.68
C GLN A 156 -14.30 -6.40 4.54
N SER A 157 -15.15 -6.95 3.68
CA SER A 157 -16.51 -6.44 3.46
C SER A 157 -17.48 -6.80 4.58
N LEU A 158 -17.12 -7.78 5.42
CA LEU A 158 -17.93 -8.25 6.53
C LEU A 158 -17.18 -7.97 7.84
N THR A 159 -17.88 -7.42 8.83
CA THR A 159 -17.36 -7.26 10.18
C THR A 159 -17.01 -8.65 10.73
N SER A 160 -15.77 -8.83 11.18
CA SER A 160 -15.32 -10.05 11.86
C SER A 160 -15.53 -9.85 13.37
N ARG A 161 -16.03 -10.87 14.07
CA ARG A 161 -16.32 -10.77 15.52
C ARG A 161 -15.14 -11.21 16.39
N SER A 162 -14.05 -11.69 15.78
CA SER A 162 -12.80 -12.08 16.44
C SER A 162 -11.61 -12.05 15.46
N SER A 163 -10.38 -11.97 15.99
CA SER A 163 -9.14 -12.09 15.21
C SER A 163 -9.00 -13.46 14.54
N THR A 164 -9.35 -14.55 15.24
CA THR A 164 -9.33 -15.92 14.69
C THR A 164 -10.24 -16.07 13.47
N GLU A 165 -11.43 -15.45 13.50
CA GLU A 165 -12.34 -15.44 12.34
C GLU A 165 -11.75 -14.65 11.16
N ALA A 166 -11.08 -13.53 11.44
CA ALA A 166 -10.43 -12.72 10.40
C ALA A 166 -9.27 -13.48 9.74
N GLU A 167 -8.46 -14.21 10.51
CA GLU A 167 -7.39 -15.09 10.01
C GLU A 167 -7.96 -16.24 9.17
N TYR A 168 -9.02 -16.92 9.62
CA TYR A 168 -9.66 -18.01 8.88
C TYR A 168 -10.22 -17.52 7.53
N ARG A 169 -10.79 -16.31 7.49
CA ARG A 169 -11.24 -15.66 6.25
C ARG A 169 -10.07 -15.31 5.33
N ALA A 170 -8.95 -14.80 5.86
CA ALA A 170 -7.74 -14.50 5.09
C ALA A 170 -7.20 -15.76 4.39
N LEU A 171 -7.15 -16.88 5.12
CA LEU A 171 -6.74 -18.19 4.59
C LEU A 171 -7.71 -18.72 3.53
N ALA A 172 -9.02 -18.51 3.70
CA ALA A 172 -10.02 -18.92 2.70
C ALA A 172 -9.90 -18.13 1.39
N PHE A 173 -9.62 -16.82 1.45
CA PHE A 173 -9.38 -16.00 0.26
C PHE A 173 -8.14 -16.46 -0.54
N LYS A 174 -7.11 -16.95 0.15
CA LYS A 174 -5.89 -17.50 -0.45
C LYS A 174 -6.16 -18.76 -1.30
N LYS A 175 -7.11 -19.61 -0.91
CA LYS A 175 -7.38 -20.91 -1.58
C LYS A 175 -8.12 -20.79 -2.91
N LYS A 176 -8.94 -19.75 -3.12
CA LYS A 176 -9.82 -19.64 -4.31
C LYS A 176 -9.10 -19.29 -5.62
N ARG A 177 -7.82 -18.90 -5.59
CA ARG A 177 -7.05 -18.47 -6.78
C ARG A 177 -5.90 -19.42 -7.14
N ASN A 178 -6.00 -20.69 -6.73
CA ASN A 178 -5.13 -21.80 -7.14
C ASN A 178 -5.83 -22.78 -8.11
N LYS A 179 -6.92 -22.37 -8.76
CA LYS A 179 -7.42 -23.08 -9.95
C LYS A 179 -6.97 -22.29 -11.17
N PHE A 180 -6.19 -22.98 -11.99
CA PHE A 180 -5.66 -22.60 -13.30
C PHE A 180 -6.66 -21.83 -14.16
#